data_AF-A0A842Q9V9-F1
#
_entry.id   AF-A0A842Q9V9-F1
#
_cell.length_a   1.000
_cell.length_b   1.000
_cell.length_c   1.000
_cell.angle_alpha   90.00
_cell.angle_beta   90.00
_cell.angle_gamma   90.00
#
_symmetry.space_group_name_H-M   'P 1'
#
loop_
_entity.id
_entity.type
_entity.pdbx_description
1 polymer ?
#
loop_
_entity_poly.entity_id
_entity_poly.type
_entity_poly.pdbx_seq_one_letter_code
_entity_poly.pdbx_strand_id
1 'polypeptide(L)' 'MQISQKEWKELKEKEKILKQASEVLRVEPEDLPRVIKRFLDERKEMKQKLSY' A
#
# COMPACT_ATOMS: atom_id res chain seq x y z
N MET A 1 -17.66 19.66 -12.32
CA MET A 1 -17.17 19.81 -10.93
C MET A 1 -15.70 20.21 -11.01
N GLN A 2 -15.31 21.36 -10.46
CA GLN A 2 -13.91 21.82 -10.48
C GLN A 2 -13.24 21.34 -9.19
N ILE A 3 -12.13 20.61 -9.31
CA ILE A 3 -11.29 20.22 -8.17
C ILE A 3 -10.57 21.47 -7.64
N SER A 4 -10.57 21.66 -6.32
CA SER A 4 -9.79 22.72 -5.69
C SER A 4 -8.28 22.42 -5.75
N GLN A 5 -7.45 23.46 -5.70
CA GLN A 5 -5.99 23.29 -5.65
C GLN A 5 -5.53 22.44 -4.47
N LYS A 6 -6.23 22.53 -3.33
CA LYS A 6 -5.95 21.75 -2.13
C LYS A 6 -6.21 20.25 -2.39
N GLU A 7 -7.38 19.92 -2.92
CA GLU A 7 -7.73 18.53 -3.26
C GLU A 7 -6.76 17.94 -4.29
N TRP A 8 -6.35 18.73 -5.29
CA TRP A 8 -5.35 18.29 -6.26
C TRP A 8 -3.99 17.96 -5.62
N LYS A 9 -3.53 18.83 -4.71
CA LYS A 9 -2.28 18.60 -3.97
C LYS A 9 -2.36 17.34 -3.11
N GLU A 10 -3.48 17.12 -2.43
CA GLU A 10 -3.69 15.91 -1.63
C GLU A 10 -3.70 14.63 -2.48
N LEU A 11 -4.31 14.67 -3.68
CA LEU A 11 -4.28 13.56 -4.62
C LEU A 11 -2.85 13.25 -5.09
N LYS A 12 -2.04 14.27 -5.38
CA LYS A 12 -0.64 14.09 -5.78
C LYS A 12 0.23 13.48 -4.68
N GLU A 13 0.03 13.87 -3.43
CA GLU A 13 0.72 13.25 -2.29
C GLU A 13 0.32 11.78 -2.12
N LYS A 14 -0.98 11.46 -2.25
CA LYS A 14 -1.46 10.07 -2.20
C LYS A 14 -0.89 9.21 -3.34
N GLU A 15 -0.84 9.75 -4.56
CA GLU A 15 -0.24 9.10 -5.73
C GLU A 15 1.24 8.78 -5.49
N LYS A 16 1.99 9.73 -4.90
CA LYS A 16 3.40 9.52 -4.54
C LYS A 16 3.57 8.37 -3.55
N ILE A 17 2.73 8.30 -2.52
CA ILE A 17 2.77 7.23 -1.52
C ILE A 17 2.45 5.87 -2.16
N LEU A 18 1.40 5.81 -2.99
CA LEU A 18 1.02 4.61 -3.75
C LEU A 18 2.18 4.10 -4.60
N LYS A 19 2.84 4.98 -5.34
CA LYS A 19 4.00 4.63 -6.17
C LYS A 19 5.15 4.08 -5.33
N GLN A 20 5.51 4.76 -4.25
CA GLN A 20 6.59 4.31 -3.36
C GLN A 20 6.28 2.94 -2.74
N ALA A 21 5.05 2.70 -2.28
CA ALA A 21 4.66 1.41 -1.72
C ALA A 21 4.70 0.29 -2.78
N SER A 22 4.27 0.59 -4.01
CA SER A 22 4.30 -0.33 -5.15
C SER A 22 5.72 -0.75 -5.50
N GLU A 23 6.65 0.21 -5.55
CA GLU A 23 8.07 -0.02 -5.83
C GLU A 23 8.74 -0.89 -4.75
N VAL A 24 8.46 -0.62 -3.47
CA VAL A 24 9.00 -1.39 -2.34
C VAL A 24 8.55 -2.85 -2.40
N LEU A 25 7.28 -3.09 -2.74
CA LEU A 25 6.71 -4.43 -2.82
C LEU A 25 6.87 -5.08 -4.21
N ARG A 26 7.42 -4.34 -5.19
CA ARG A 26 7.62 -4.76 -6.59
C ARG A 26 6.34 -5.27 -7.25
N VAL A 27 5.26 -4.51 -7.11
CA VAL A 27 3.95 -4.83 -7.70
C VAL A 27 3.35 -3.58 -8.33
N GLU A 28 2.38 -3.76 -9.20
CA GLU A 28 1.61 -2.65 -9.74
C GLU A 28 0.72 -2.00 -8.65
N PRO A 29 0.42 -0.70 -8.74
CA PRO A 29 -0.40 0.00 -7.74
C PRO A 29 -1.78 -0.61 -7.51
N GLU A 30 -2.38 -1.20 -8.55
CA GLU A 30 -3.70 -1.86 -8.48
C GLU A 30 -3.65 -3.15 -7.65
N ASP A 31 -2.48 -3.79 -7.57
CA ASP A 31 -2.25 -5.04 -6.86
C ASP A 31 -1.89 -4.85 -5.38
N LEU A 32 -1.48 -3.63 -4.99
CA LEU A 32 -1.07 -3.29 -3.62
C LEU A 32 -2.04 -3.80 -2.54
N PRO A 33 -3.37 -3.58 -2.63
CA PRO A 33 -4.28 -4.01 -1.58
C PRO A 33 -4.26 -5.53 -1.35
N ARG A 34 -4.20 -6.30 -2.44
CA ARG A 34 -4.14 -7.76 -2.40
C ARG A 34 -2.83 -8.24 -1.78
N VAL A 35 -1.72 -7.62 -2.16
CA VAL A 35 -0.37 -8.00 -1.72
C VAL A 35 -0.15 -7.64 -0.25
N ILE A 36 -0.61 -6.46 0.19
CA ILE A 36 -0.54 -6.04 1.60
C ILE A 36 -1.31 -7.03 2.49
N LYS A 37 -2.53 -7.41 2.09
CA LYS A 37 -3.32 -8.38 2.85
C LYS A 37 -2.57 -9.71 3.02
N ARG A 38 -2.06 -10.26 1.92
CA ARG A 38 -1.28 -11.51 1.95
C ARG A 38 -0.05 -11.40 2.86
N PHE A 39 0.71 -10.30 2.74
CA PHE A 39 1.90 -10.08 3.55
C PHE A 39 1.60 -9.98 5.06
N LEU A 40 0.47 -9.36 5.43
CA LEU A 40 0.04 -9.28 6.82
C LEU A 40 -0.36 -10.65 7.39
N ASP A 41 -1.04 -11.47 6.58
CA ASP A 41 -1.39 -12.84 6.96
C ASP A 41 -0.13 -13.71 7.14
N GLU A 42 0.82 -13.67 6.20
CA GLU A 42 2.11 -14.36 6.30
C GLU A 42 2.89 -13.96 7.57
N ARG A 43 2.92 -12.66 7.91
CA ARG A 43 3.55 -12.17 9.15
C ARG A 43 2.87 -12.71 10.40
N LYS A 44 1.55 -12.87 10.39
CA LYS A 44 0.80 -13.44 11.51
C LYS A 44 1.15 -14.91 11.69
N GLU A 45 1.21 -15.68 10.61
CA GLU A 45 1.64 -17.08 10.63
C GLU A 45 3.09 -17.24 11.10
N MET A 46 4.01 -16.39 10.62
CA MET A 46 5.41 -16.39 11.09
C MET A 46 5.51 -16.17 12.60
N LYS A 47 4.74 -15.21 13.14
CA LYS A 47 4.72 -14.94 14.59
C LYS A 47 4.22 -16.15 15.37
N GLN A 48 3.17 -16.81 14.89
CA GLN A 48 2.63 -18.02 15.53
C GLN A 48 3.65 -19.16 15.53
N LYS A 49 4.37 -19.36 14.43
CA LYS A 49 5.43 -20.38 14.33
C LYS A 49 6.64 -20.10 15.23
N LEU A 50 6.96 -18.84 15.51
CA LEU A 50 8.06 -18.45 16.41
C LEU A 50 7.68 -18.50 17.90
N SER A 51 6.38 -18.45 18.21
CA SER A 51 5.88 -18.54 19.59
C SER A 51 5.64 -19.97 20.08
N TYR A 52 5.92 -20.97 19.25
CA TYR A 52 5.91 -22.41 19.55
C TYR A 52 7.34 -22.95 19.57
#